data_AF-A0A7C1ZND2-F1
#
_entry.id   AF-A0A7C1ZND2-F1
#
_cell.length_a   1.000
_cell.length_b   1.000
_cell.length_c   1.000
_cell.angle_alpha   90.00
_cell.angle_beta   90.00
_cell.angle_gamma   90.00
#
_symmetry.space_group_name_H-M   'P 1'
#
loop_
_entity.id
_entity.type
_entity.pdbx_description
1 polymer ?
#
loop_
_entity_poly.entity_id
_entity_poly.type
_entity_poly.pdbx_seq_one_letter_code
_entity_poly.pdbx_strand_id
1 'polypeptide(L)'
;MSEAEKGITALGALVLGFVVIMIFAIVLSESLSNPDNYSKEVDTQQNKRELIGNVNFSNGQVHITNQEAEGWKDCYFTLNGEYKYPSDPMTTRVKLFEAGEMLSIGAGEFTLKDGTRFNLFSTKPKDISASCDDRFGYWTW
;
A
#
# COMPACT_ATOMS: atom_id res chain seq x y z
N MET A 1 73.53 -22.49 -5.99
CA MET A 1 72.21 -22.21 -6.59
C MET A 1 71.59 -21.09 -5.75
N SER A 2 71.32 -19.96 -6.40
CA SER A 2 71.24 -18.61 -5.83
C SER A 2 69.94 -18.37 -5.04
N GLU A 3 70.01 -17.58 -3.96
CA GLU A 3 68.88 -17.17 -3.11
C GLU A 3 67.80 -16.35 -3.85
N ALA A 4 67.98 -16.05 -5.13
CA ALA A 4 67.05 -15.27 -5.95
C ALA A 4 65.77 -16.01 -6.39
N GLU A 5 65.71 -17.36 -6.36
CA GLU A 5 64.53 -18.11 -6.82
C GLU A 5 63.43 -18.29 -5.75
N LYS A 6 63.73 -18.02 -4.48
CA LYS A 6 62.73 -18.09 -3.39
C LYS A 6 61.91 -16.80 -3.22
N GLY A 7 62.34 -15.69 -3.80
CA GLY A 7 61.68 -14.38 -3.67
C GLY A 7 60.41 -14.23 -4.52
N ILE A 8 60.43 -14.77 -5.75
CA ILE A 8 59.32 -14.59 -6.71
C ILE A 8 58.10 -15.44 -6.33
N THR A 9 58.31 -16.62 -5.74
CA THR A 9 57.24 -17.50 -5.25
C THR A 9 56.58 -16.99 -3.98
N ALA A 10 57.33 -16.33 -3.08
CA ALA A 10 56.79 -15.71 -1.87
C ALA A 10 55.97 -14.44 -2.17
N LEU A 11 56.44 -13.58 -3.08
CA LEU A 11 55.72 -12.37 -3.51
C LEU A 11 54.44 -12.71 -4.29
N GLY A 12 54.47 -13.70 -5.17
CA GLY A 12 53.28 -14.14 -5.93
C GLY A 12 52.18 -14.70 -5.03
N ALA A 13 52.54 -15.49 -4.01
CA ALA A 13 51.59 -16.01 -3.02
C ALA A 13 51.02 -14.91 -2.11
N LEU A 14 51.84 -13.90 -1.77
CA LEU A 14 51.40 -12.74 -0.98
C LEU A 14 50.41 -11.86 -1.75
N VAL A 15 50.66 -11.61 -3.03
CA VAL A 15 49.77 -10.80 -3.88
C VAL A 15 48.45 -11.54 -4.13
N LEU A 16 48.47 -12.84 -4.41
CA LEU A 16 47.26 -13.66 -4.55
C LEU A 16 46.45 -13.72 -3.23
N GLY A 17 47.12 -13.85 -2.09
CA GLY A 17 46.47 -13.80 -0.77
C GLY A 17 45.80 -12.45 -0.52
N PHE A 18 46.46 -11.35 -0.84
CA PHE A 18 45.89 -10.00 -0.70
C PHE A 18 44.68 -9.77 -1.62
N VAL A 19 44.72 -10.27 -2.85
CA VAL A 19 43.60 -10.16 -3.80
C VAL A 19 42.40 -10.98 -3.32
N VAL A 20 42.61 -12.19 -2.80
CA VAL A 20 41.52 -13.02 -2.25
C VAL A 20 40.92 -12.37 -1.01
N ILE A 21 41.73 -11.81 -0.10
CA ILE A 21 41.24 -11.09 1.09
C ILE A 21 40.45 -9.84 0.69
N MET A 22 40.89 -9.09 -0.33
CA MET A 22 40.17 -7.92 -0.85
C MET A 22 38.83 -8.29 -1.48
N ILE A 23 38.77 -9.37 -2.27
CA ILE A 23 37.50 -9.87 -2.84
C ILE A 23 36.56 -10.34 -1.73
N PHE A 24 37.07 -11.04 -0.71
CA PHE A 24 36.27 -11.46 0.44
C PHE A 24 35.76 -10.26 1.25
N ALA A 25 36.58 -9.21 1.43
CA ALA A 25 36.20 -7.98 2.11
C ALA A 25 35.13 -7.19 1.33
N ILE A 26 35.18 -7.17 0.00
CA ILE A 26 34.16 -6.53 -0.84
C ILE A 26 32.83 -7.29 -0.74
N VAL A 27 32.85 -8.63 -0.86
CA VAL A 27 31.64 -9.47 -0.70
C VAL A 27 31.05 -9.36 0.72
N LEU A 28 31.90 -9.27 1.76
CA LEU A 28 31.44 -9.01 3.13
C LEU A 28 30.92 -7.58 3.35
N SER A 29 31.45 -6.58 2.64
CA SER A 29 30.97 -5.19 2.75
C SER A 29 29.59 -4.99 2.13
N GLU A 30 29.24 -5.78 1.10
CA GLU A 30 27.87 -5.84 0.56
C GLU A 30 26.92 -6.65 1.44
N SER A 31 27.46 -7.48 2.35
CA SER A 31 26.68 -8.28 3.31
C SER A 31 26.46 -7.59 4.68
N LEU A 32 27.12 -6.44 4.92
CA LEU A 32 27.07 -5.70 6.20
C LEU A 32 26.41 -4.32 6.08
N SER A 33 25.82 -4.01 4.93
CA SER A 33 24.95 -2.86 4.72
C SER A 33 23.50 -3.29 4.55
N ASN A 34 23.03 -4.12 5.47
CA ASN A 34 21.64 -4.11 5.87
C ASN A 34 21.62 -3.97 7.39
N PRO A 35 21.64 -2.74 7.95
CA PRO A 35 20.94 -2.59 9.20
C PRO A 35 19.53 -3.03 8.88
N ASP A 36 19.17 -4.21 9.36
CA ASP A 36 17.79 -4.53 9.67
C ASP A 36 17.35 -3.45 10.68
N ASN A 37 17.03 -2.26 10.15
CA ASN A 37 15.81 -1.62 10.49
C ASN A 37 14.72 -2.63 10.11
N TYR A 38 14.58 -3.66 10.96
CA TYR A 38 13.37 -3.82 11.71
C TYR A 38 12.98 -2.43 12.25
N SER A 39 12.51 -1.56 11.34
CA SER A 39 11.15 -1.10 11.47
C SER A 39 10.42 -2.36 11.92
N LYS A 40 10.20 -2.46 13.22
CA LYS A 40 8.87 -2.83 13.64
C LYS A 40 8.02 -2.05 12.65
N GLU A 41 7.48 -2.73 11.64
CA GLU A 41 6.08 -2.57 11.39
C GLU A 41 5.53 -2.63 12.81
N VAL A 42 5.38 -1.44 13.40
CA VAL A 42 4.39 -1.23 14.41
C VAL A 42 3.22 -1.79 13.67
N ASP A 43 2.90 -3.02 14.02
CA ASP A 43 1.69 -3.67 13.61
C ASP A 43 0.65 -2.78 14.27
N THR A 44 0.38 -1.65 13.62
CA THR A 44 -0.91 -1.07 13.53
C THR A 44 -1.76 -2.12 12.81
N GLN A 45 -1.99 -3.25 13.48
CA GLN A 45 -3.35 -3.62 13.85
C GLN A 45 -3.94 -2.44 14.63
N GLN A 46 -4.06 -1.29 13.97
CA GLN A 46 -5.24 -0.48 14.11
C GLN A 46 -6.36 -1.46 13.86
N ASN A 47 -7.05 -1.81 14.94
CA ASN A 47 -8.16 -2.75 14.97
C ASN A 47 -9.00 -2.60 13.70
N LYS A 48 -8.72 -3.39 12.66
CA LYS A 48 -9.49 -3.36 11.42
C LYS A 48 -10.83 -4.00 11.74
N ARG A 49 -11.72 -3.19 12.28
CA ARG A 49 -13.10 -3.57 12.58
C ARG A 49 -13.91 -3.41 11.32
N GLU A 50 -14.69 -4.45 11.02
CA GLU A 50 -15.65 -4.43 9.93
C GLU A 50 -16.73 -3.36 10.16
N LEU A 51 -16.97 -2.51 9.16
CA LEU A 51 -18.01 -1.49 9.19
C LEU A 51 -19.40 -2.13 9.03
N ILE A 52 -20.37 -1.68 9.83
CA ILE A 52 -21.77 -2.07 9.67
C ILE A 52 -22.47 -0.97 8.86
N GLY A 53 -22.77 -1.27 7.61
CA GLY A 53 -23.46 -0.35 6.72
C GLY A 53 -24.27 -1.06 5.67
N ASN A 54 -25.04 -0.28 4.92
CA ASN A 54 -25.83 -0.77 3.79
C ASN A 54 -25.46 0.00 2.52
N VAL A 55 -25.43 -0.69 1.38
CA VAL A 55 -25.14 -0.11 0.07
C VAL A 55 -26.25 -0.46 -0.90
N ASN A 56 -26.74 0.55 -1.61
CA ASN A 56 -27.68 0.39 -2.71
C ASN A 56 -27.21 1.16 -3.93
N PHE A 57 -27.32 0.56 -5.12
CA PHE A 57 -27.03 1.22 -6.37
C PHE A 57 -28.33 1.56 -7.11
N SER A 58 -28.63 2.85 -7.29
CA SER A 58 -29.84 3.26 -8.01
C SER A 58 -29.65 4.60 -8.73
N ASN A 59 -30.31 4.80 -9.86
CA ASN A 59 -30.29 6.05 -10.62
C ASN A 59 -28.88 6.60 -10.90
N GLY A 60 -27.93 5.70 -11.14
CA GLY A 60 -26.53 6.06 -11.39
C GLY A 60 -25.76 6.58 -10.18
N GLN A 61 -26.24 6.31 -8.97
CA GLN A 61 -25.64 6.71 -7.70
C GLN A 61 -25.44 5.50 -6.81
N VAL A 62 -24.36 5.55 -6.01
CA VAL A 62 -24.15 4.67 -4.88
C VAL A 62 -24.72 5.36 -3.64
N HIS A 63 -25.67 4.73 -2.98
CA HIS A 63 -26.20 5.15 -1.68
C HIS A 63 -25.59 4.28 -0.60
N ILE A 64 -24.86 4.88 0.33
CA ILE A 64 -24.23 4.19 1.46
C ILE A 64 -24.90 4.72 2.72
N THR A 65 -25.35 3.84 3.61
CA THR A 65 -25.87 4.20 4.93
C THR A 65 -24.94 3.70 6.01
N ASN A 66 -24.48 4.58 6.90
CA ASN A 66 -23.78 4.17 8.12
C ASN A 66 -24.80 3.61 9.12
N GLN A 67 -24.70 2.32 9.45
CA GLN A 67 -25.60 1.66 10.41
C GLN A 67 -24.94 1.42 11.77
N GLU A 68 -23.74 1.96 12.00
CA GLU A 68 -23.10 1.93 13.30
C GLU A 68 -23.72 2.94 14.27
N ALA A 69 -23.44 2.76 15.57
CA ALA A 69 -23.81 3.73 16.60
C ALA A 69 -22.93 4.99 16.58
N GLU A 70 -21.81 4.97 15.85
CA GLU A 70 -20.83 6.05 15.76
C GLU A 70 -20.61 6.49 14.31
N GLY A 71 -20.23 7.75 14.12
CA GLY A 71 -19.87 8.27 12.80
C GLY A 71 -18.53 7.73 12.29
N TRP A 72 -18.43 7.54 10.97
CA TRP A 72 -17.17 7.24 10.29
C TRP A 72 -16.45 8.54 9.95
N LYS A 73 -15.12 8.52 10.02
CA LYS A 73 -14.29 9.71 9.75
C LYS A 73 -13.28 9.39 8.67
N ASP A 74 -12.95 10.42 7.90
CA ASP A 74 -11.88 10.38 6.91
C ASP A 74 -11.98 9.20 5.93
N CYS A 75 -13.20 8.96 5.44
CA CYS A 75 -13.49 7.81 4.59
C CYS A 75 -13.10 8.03 3.12
N TYR A 76 -12.61 6.95 2.52
CA TYR A 76 -12.49 6.72 1.09
C TYR A 76 -13.33 5.54 0.68
N PHE A 77 -13.88 5.61 -0.51
CA PHE A 77 -14.69 4.58 -1.11
C PHE A 77 -14.02 4.10 -2.41
N THR A 78 -14.02 2.80 -2.63
CA THR A 78 -13.48 2.20 -3.86
C THR A 78 -14.54 1.36 -4.53
N LEU A 79 -14.93 1.72 -5.74
CA LEU A 79 -15.86 0.98 -6.59
C LEU A 79 -15.10 0.02 -7.51
N ASN A 80 -15.55 -1.22 -7.59
CA ASN A 80 -14.95 -2.31 -8.37
C ASN A 80 -13.44 -2.51 -8.08
N GLY A 81 -12.98 -2.20 -6.87
CA GLY A 81 -11.58 -2.31 -6.45
C GLY A 81 -10.60 -1.32 -7.09
N GLU A 82 -11.02 -0.49 -8.06
CA GLU A 82 -10.11 0.36 -8.83
C GLU A 82 -10.51 1.84 -8.89
N TYR A 83 -11.81 2.16 -8.93
CA TYR A 83 -12.28 3.55 -9.02
C TYR A 83 -12.46 4.14 -7.63
N LYS A 84 -11.82 5.27 -7.35
CA LYS A 84 -11.74 5.85 -6.02
C LYS A 84 -12.62 7.08 -5.90
N TYR A 85 -13.25 7.22 -4.74
CA TYR A 85 -13.92 8.43 -4.30
C TYR A 85 -13.51 8.77 -2.86
N PRO A 86 -13.19 10.03 -2.57
CA PRO A 86 -12.86 11.07 -3.54
C PRO A 86 -11.60 10.71 -4.35
N SER A 87 -11.48 11.32 -5.53
CA SER A 87 -10.44 11.02 -6.53
C SER A 87 -9.01 11.34 -6.07
N ASP A 88 -8.85 12.28 -5.14
CA ASP A 88 -7.58 12.58 -4.48
C ASP A 88 -7.68 12.33 -2.97
N PRO A 89 -6.96 11.33 -2.43
CA PRO A 89 -7.05 11.01 -1.03
C PRO A 89 -6.36 12.03 -0.10
N MET A 90 -5.45 12.86 -0.62
CA MET A 90 -4.70 13.81 0.22
C MET A 90 -5.46 15.11 0.51
N THR A 91 -6.43 15.49 -0.31
CA THR A 91 -7.06 16.81 -0.24
C THR A 91 -8.55 16.78 0.05
N THR A 92 -9.21 15.66 -0.23
CA THR A 92 -10.64 15.50 -0.06
C THR A 92 -10.84 14.18 0.65
N ARG A 93 -11.48 14.18 1.81
CA ARG A 93 -11.99 12.97 2.48
C ARG A 93 -13.42 13.25 2.84
N VAL A 94 -14.24 12.20 2.97
CA VAL A 94 -15.51 12.37 3.68
C VAL A 94 -15.16 12.52 5.16
N LYS A 95 -15.07 13.78 5.62
CA LYS A 95 -14.51 14.13 6.94
C LYS A 95 -15.29 13.51 8.10
N LEU A 96 -16.61 13.52 7.99
CA LEU A 96 -17.50 12.92 8.95
C LEU A 96 -18.71 12.39 8.19
N PHE A 97 -19.07 11.14 8.49
CA PHE A 97 -20.27 10.48 8.00
C PHE A 97 -21.00 9.92 9.21
N GLU A 98 -22.03 10.63 9.67
CA GLU A 98 -22.68 10.42 10.96
C GLU A 98 -23.38 9.06 11.07
N ALA A 99 -23.64 8.63 12.31
CA ALA A 99 -24.40 7.41 12.56
C ALA A 99 -25.82 7.56 12.00
N GLY A 100 -26.26 6.58 11.20
CA GLY A 100 -27.56 6.60 10.52
C GLY A 100 -27.64 7.48 9.27
N GLU A 101 -26.58 8.24 8.95
CA GLU A 101 -26.57 9.11 7.78
C GLU A 101 -26.51 8.28 6.48
N MET A 102 -27.10 8.83 5.41
CA MET A 102 -26.97 8.30 4.05
C MET A 102 -26.16 9.24 3.18
N LEU A 103 -25.03 8.73 2.66
CA LEU A 103 -24.22 9.39 1.66
C LEU A 103 -24.61 8.89 0.27
N SER A 104 -24.84 9.82 -0.66
CA SER A 104 -25.10 9.50 -2.08
C SER A 104 -23.97 10.02 -2.94
N ILE A 105 -23.31 9.12 -3.67
CA ILE A 105 -22.17 9.44 -4.54
C ILE A 105 -22.58 9.12 -5.98
N GLY A 106 -22.48 10.10 -6.86
CA GLY A 106 -22.67 9.87 -8.30
C GLY A 106 -21.61 8.91 -8.82
N ALA A 107 -22.01 7.92 -9.62
CA ALA A 107 -21.04 6.95 -10.15
C ALA A 107 -19.90 7.63 -10.94
N GLY A 108 -20.19 8.74 -11.63
CA GLY A 108 -19.18 9.52 -12.35
C GLY A 108 -18.18 10.28 -11.48
N GLU A 109 -18.37 10.33 -10.17
CA GLU A 109 -17.42 10.92 -9.20
C GLU A 109 -16.29 9.94 -8.84
N PHE A 110 -16.47 8.64 -9.13
CA PHE A 110 -15.41 7.65 -8.93
C PHE A 110 -14.43 7.72 -10.10
N THR A 111 -13.13 7.82 -9.81
CA THR A 111 -12.08 7.91 -10.84
C THR A 111 -10.98 6.89 -10.65
N LEU A 112 -10.40 6.45 -11.75
CA LEU A 112 -9.10 5.79 -11.77
C LEU A 112 -7.99 6.80 -11.42
N LYS A 113 -6.78 6.26 -11.16
CA LYS A 113 -5.58 7.08 -10.85
C LYS A 113 -5.18 8.03 -11.98
N ASP A 114 -5.50 7.69 -13.23
CA ASP A 114 -5.25 8.52 -14.41
C ASP A 114 -6.32 9.61 -14.62
N GLY A 115 -7.32 9.69 -13.73
CA GLY A 115 -8.43 10.64 -13.80
C GLY A 115 -9.62 10.16 -14.64
N THR A 116 -9.55 8.98 -15.24
CA THR A 116 -10.66 8.40 -15.99
C THR A 116 -11.84 8.15 -15.05
N ARG A 117 -13.00 8.73 -15.38
CA ARG A 117 -14.23 8.57 -14.60
C ARG A 117 -14.87 7.21 -14.86
N PHE A 118 -15.49 6.66 -13.83
CA PHE A 118 -16.33 5.48 -13.97
C PHE A 118 -17.52 5.79 -14.89
N ASN A 119 -17.80 4.87 -15.82
CA ASN A 119 -18.86 4.99 -16.80
C ASN A 119 -19.80 3.78 -16.71
N LEU A 120 -21.05 4.04 -16.31
CA LEU A 120 -22.09 3.03 -16.14
C LEU A 120 -22.56 2.36 -17.44
N PHE A 121 -22.31 2.98 -18.59
CA PHE A 121 -22.70 2.42 -19.88
C PHE A 121 -21.68 1.41 -20.41
N SER A 122 -20.43 1.49 -19.97
CA SER A 122 -19.36 0.57 -20.37
C SER A 122 -18.99 -0.43 -19.28
N THR A 123 -19.19 -0.09 -18.01
CA THR A 123 -18.72 -0.86 -16.86
C THR A 123 -19.85 -1.05 -15.85
N LYS A 124 -20.14 -2.31 -15.50
CA LYS A 124 -21.15 -2.62 -14.50
C LYS A 124 -20.58 -2.41 -13.07
N PRO A 125 -21.30 -1.72 -12.17
CA PRO A 125 -20.94 -1.67 -10.76
C PRO A 125 -21.17 -3.06 -10.14
N LYS A 126 -20.19 -3.58 -9.38
CA LYS A 126 -20.21 -4.91 -8.77
C LYS A 126 -19.97 -4.90 -7.26
N ASP A 127 -19.00 -4.10 -6.80
CA ASP A 127 -18.62 -4.08 -5.40
C ASP A 127 -18.08 -2.72 -4.96
N ILE A 128 -18.21 -2.43 -3.67
CA ILE A 128 -17.66 -1.22 -3.06
C ILE A 128 -16.97 -1.54 -1.74
N SER A 129 -15.84 -0.90 -1.49
CA SER A 129 -15.20 -0.89 -0.17
C SER A 129 -15.18 0.53 0.40
N ALA A 130 -15.16 0.61 1.72
CA ALA A 130 -14.87 1.83 2.44
C ALA A 130 -13.66 1.62 3.36
N SER A 131 -12.74 2.57 3.34
CA SER A 131 -11.64 2.66 4.29
C SER A 131 -11.75 4.00 5.01
N CYS A 132 -12.00 3.97 6.30
CA CYS A 132 -12.13 5.13 7.17
C CYS A 132 -11.04 5.06 8.24
N ASP A 133 -10.91 6.10 9.08
CA ASP A 133 -9.96 6.07 10.20
C ASP A 133 -10.12 4.79 11.03
N ASP A 134 -9.08 3.95 11.01
CA ASP A 134 -8.92 2.67 11.70
C ASP A 134 -10.01 1.63 11.42
N ARG A 135 -10.88 1.84 10.42
CA ARG A 135 -12.02 0.97 10.10
C ARG A 135 -12.05 0.61 8.62
N PHE A 136 -12.58 -0.58 8.32
CA PHE A 136 -12.72 -1.06 6.96
C PHE A 136 -14.04 -1.78 6.74
N GLY A 137 -14.68 -1.58 5.60
CA GLY A 137 -15.92 -2.25 5.21
C GLY A 137 -15.93 -2.62 3.73
N TYR A 138 -16.67 -3.67 3.38
CA TYR A 138 -16.85 -4.12 2.01
C TYR A 138 -18.28 -4.60 1.77
N TRP A 139 -18.83 -4.28 0.61
CA TRP A 139 -20.17 -4.66 0.21
C TRP A 139 -20.19 -5.15 -1.24
N THR A 140 -20.96 -6.21 -1.48
CA THR A 140 -21.20 -6.80 -2.80
C THR A 140 -22.69 -6.81 -3.09
N TRP A 141 -23.07 -6.58 -4.35
CA TRP A 141 -24.46 -6.63 -4.81
C TRP A 141 -24.62 -7.43 -6.10
#